data_AF-A0A1Y0MB08-F1
#
_entry.id   AF-A0A1Y0MB08-F1
#
_cell.length_a   1.000
_cell.length_b   1.000
_cell.length_c   1.000
_cell.angle_alpha   90.00
_cell.angle_beta   90.00
_cell.angle_gamma   90.00
#
_symmetry.space_group_name_H-M   'P 1'
#
loop_
_entity.id
_entity.type
_entity.pdbx_description
1 polymer ?
#
loop_
_entity_poly.entity_id
_entity_poly.type
_entity_poly.pdbx_seq_one_letter_code
_entity_poly.pdbx_strand_id
1 'polypeptide(L)'
;MEITTKQIQQVETYLDKKSFDFIDLKVEVLDHMISDIESFLDNNYSFENAFKRTVLKWDQHFKDTSSFYFGLQYHESKIVVKKAIKMFKPFYFLYLSAYILPVLFLKNFSIIFSKNTIYLLNGFLNLITAVFLIYVIFIIIKVIKSKVKTTYRFILRTQYLGMIFLVIPLLIGSHFNDKGNLEPVFTGFLCGGFAVTYICHYFFKKHQEAVNTYNVL
;
A
#
# COMPACT_ATOMS: atom_id res chain seq x y z
N MET A 1 -13.68 34.92 0.71
CA MET A 1 -13.76 35.56 -0.62
C MET A 1 -13.31 34.54 -1.63
N GLU A 2 -14.09 34.25 -2.68
CA GLU A 2 -13.70 33.25 -3.69
C GLU A 2 -12.59 33.78 -4.62
N ILE A 3 -11.59 32.94 -4.93
CA ILE A 3 -10.51 33.30 -5.87
C ILE A 3 -10.90 33.09 -7.34
N THR A 4 -10.29 33.87 -8.22
CA THR A 4 -10.53 33.80 -9.67
C THR A 4 -9.93 32.55 -10.31
N THR A 5 -10.43 32.15 -11.48
CA THR A 5 -9.91 31.03 -12.26
C THR A 5 -8.41 31.15 -12.57
N LYS A 6 -7.91 32.37 -12.83
CA LYS A 6 -6.48 32.62 -13.06
C LYS A 6 -5.64 32.35 -11.81
N GLN A 7 -6.17 32.63 -10.63
CA GLN A 7 -5.51 32.38 -9.34
C GLN A 7 -5.52 30.89 -9.01
N ILE A 8 -6.61 30.17 -9.30
CA ILE A 8 -6.68 28.71 -9.20
C ILE A 8 -5.59 28.07 -10.08
N GLN A 9 -5.47 28.53 -11.32
CA GLN A 9 -4.45 28.02 -12.25
C GLN A 9 -3.02 28.22 -11.74
N GLN A 10 -2.75 29.27 -10.93
CA GLN A 10 -1.44 29.46 -10.30
C GLN A 10 -1.17 28.41 -9.20
N VAL A 11 -2.19 27.99 -8.45
CA VAL A 11 -2.09 26.90 -7.47
C VAL A 11 -1.85 25.57 -8.17
N GLU A 12 -2.58 25.28 -9.25
CA GLU A 12 -2.38 24.09 -10.08
C GLU A 12 -0.95 24.03 -10.66
N THR A 13 -0.49 25.15 -11.22
CA THR A 13 0.87 25.27 -11.74
C THR A 13 1.93 25.00 -10.67
N TYR A 14 1.67 25.41 -9.42
CA TYR A 14 2.57 25.11 -8.30
C TYR A 14 2.60 23.60 -7.98
N LEU A 15 1.44 22.93 -7.95
CA LEU A 15 1.38 21.49 -7.72
C LEU A 15 2.07 20.69 -8.84
N ASP A 16 1.91 21.13 -10.09
CA ASP A 16 2.58 20.51 -11.24
C ASP A 16 4.11 20.71 -11.16
N LYS A 17 4.59 21.89 -10.75
CA LYS A 17 6.02 22.13 -10.48
C LYS A 17 6.57 21.24 -9.36
N LYS A 18 5.74 20.87 -8.37
CA LYS A 18 6.10 19.92 -7.32
C LYS A 18 6.00 18.46 -7.77
N SER A 19 5.64 18.20 -9.03
CA SER A 19 5.41 16.85 -9.55
C SER A 19 4.42 16.05 -8.69
N PHE A 20 3.40 16.73 -8.14
CA PHE A 20 2.37 16.10 -7.32
C PHE A 20 1.22 15.59 -8.19
N ASP A 21 1.35 14.36 -8.68
CA ASP A 21 0.49 13.71 -9.68
C ASP A 21 -0.36 12.57 -9.11
N PHE A 22 -0.60 12.56 -7.79
CA PHE A 22 -1.48 11.60 -7.13
C PHE A 22 -2.94 11.97 -7.37
N ILE A 23 -3.63 11.30 -8.30
CA ILE A 23 -4.99 11.69 -8.73
C ILE A 23 -6.02 11.68 -7.59
N ASP A 24 -5.87 10.77 -6.61
CA ASP A 24 -6.76 10.61 -5.44
C ASP A 24 -6.49 11.62 -4.31
N LEU A 25 -5.49 12.48 -4.50
CA LEU A 25 -5.06 13.49 -3.54
C LEU A 25 -4.97 14.88 -4.17
N LYS A 26 -4.71 14.98 -5.48
CA LYS A 26 -4.50 16.26 -6.18
C LYS A 26 -5.71 17.19 -6.00
N VAL A 27 -6.92 16.66 -6.13
CA VAL A 27 -8.17 17.42 -5.93
C VAL A 27 -8.32 17.89 -4.48
N GLU A 28 -8.12 17.00 -3.51
CA GLU A 28 -8.20 17.31 -2.07
C GLU A 28 -7.16 18.36 -1.66
N VAL A 29 -5.94 18.25 -2.16
CA VAL A 29 -4.85 19.19 -1.89
C VAL A 29 -5.12 20.55 -2.54
N LEU A 30 -5.59 20.55 -3.78
CA LEU A 30 -5.95 21.79 -4.47
C LEU A 30 -7.05 22.54 -3.71
N ASP A 31 -8.13 21.86 -3.36
CA ASP A 31 -9.25 22.43 -2.60
C ASP A 31 -8.78 23.05 -1.27
N HIS A 32 -8.02 22.29 -0.48
CA HIS A 32 -7.51 22.80 0.79
C HIS A 32 -6.51 23.96 0.65
N MET A 33 -5.66 23.96 -0.40
CA MET A 33 -4.79 25.10 -0.68
C MET A 33 -5.58 26.34 -1.09
N ILE A 34 -6.66 26.18 -1.85
CA ILE A 34 -7.56 27.27 -2.23
C ILE A 34 -8.25 27.82 -0.98
N SER A 35 -8.87 26.97 -0.14
CA SER A 35 -9.51 27.43 1.10
C SER A 35 -8.55 28.16 2.04
N ASP A 36 -7.29 27.71 2.12
CA ASP A 36 -6.26 28.41 2.89
C ASP A 36 -5.99 29.82 2.33
N ILE A 37 -5.92 29.98 1.01
CA ILE A 37 -5.74 31.29 0.36
C ILE A 37 -6.94 32.19 0.63
N GLU A 38 -8.16 31.68 0.46
CA GLU A 38 -9.40 32.42 0.69
C GLU A 38 -9.51 32.88 2.14
N SER A 39 -9.11 32.03 3.09
CA SER A 39 -9.01 32.38 4.50
C SER A 39 -8.04 33.54 4.75
N PHE A 40 -6.90 33.59 4.05
CA PHE A 40 -6.00 34.75 4.12
C PHE A 40 -6.60 36.00 3.46
N LEU A 41 -7.35 35.88 2.36
CA LEU A 41 -8.01 37.03 1.73
C LEU A 41 -9.06 37.64 2.67
N ASP A 42 -9.83 36.81 3.39
CA ASP A 42 -10.80 37.26 4.39
C ASP A 42 -10.14 37.98 5.57
N ASN A 43 -8.85 37.70 5.82
CA ASN A 43 -8.02 38.41 6.79
C ASN A 43 -7.29 39.63 6.20
N ASN A 44 -7.81 40.22 5.11
CA ASN A 44 -7.29 41.41 4.44
C ASN A 44 -5.87 41.28 3.85
N TYR A 45 -5.38 40.06 3.60
CA TYR A 45 -4.14 39.88 2.84
C TYR A 45 -4.40 40.06 1.34
N SER A 46 -3.41 40.60 0.61
CA SER A 46 -3.42 40.52 -0.85
C SER A 46 -3.25 39.06 -1.30
N PHE A 47 -3.80 38.73 -2.48
CA PHE A 47 -3.66 37.39 -3.05
C PHE A 47 -2.20 36.93 -3.15
N GLU A 48 -1.28 37.81 -3.56
CA GLU A 48 0.14 37.45 -3.69
C GLU A 48 0.74 37.03 -2.33
N ASN A 49 0.40 37.75 -1.26
CA ASN A 49 0.84 37.42 0.09
C ASN A 49 0.18 36.15 0.62
N ALA A 50 -1.12 35.98 0.38
CA ALA A 50 -1.87 34.78 0.72
C ALA A 50 -1.26 33.55 0.04
N PHE A 51 -1.02 33.62 -1.28
CA PHE A 51 -0.43 32.54 -2.06
C PHE A 51 0.97 32.17 -1.57
N LYS A 52 1.86 33.14 -1.35
CA LYS A 52 3.22 32.88 -0.81
C LYS A 52 3.15 32.20 0.56
N ARG A 53 2.26 32.64 1.45
CA ARG A 53 2.06 32.05 2.77
C ARG A 53 1.54 30.62 2.69
N THR A 54 0.55 30.36 1.84
CA THR A 54 0.02 29.01 1.60
C THR A 54 1.10 28.11 1.02
N VAL A 55 1.86 28.56 0.03
CA VAL A 55 2.99 27.79 -0.53
C VAL A 55 4.00 27.41 0.56
N LEU A 56 4.41 28.36 1.40
CA LEU A 56 5.35 28.08 2.51
C LEU A 56 4.77 27.09 3.52
N LYS A 57 3.48 27.23 3.86
CA LYS A 57 2.75 26.31 4.76
C LYS A 57 2.68 24.90 4.19
N TRP A 58 2.46 24.75 2.89
CA TRP A 58 2.25 23.45 2.23
C TRP A 58 3.55 22.76 1.80
N ASP A 59 4.63 23.50 1.59
CA ASP A 59 5.93 22.93 1.20
C ASP A 59 6.40 21.81 2.14
N GLN A 60 6.18 21.96 3.45
CA GLN A 60 6.51 20.93 4.45
C GLN A 60 5.72 19.61 4.29
N HIS A 61 4.56 19.63 3.62
CA HIS A 61 3.71 18.46 3.35
C HIS A 61 4.14 17.73 2.09
N PHE A 62 4.88 18.40 1.19
CA PHE A 62 5.45 17.83 -0.01
C PHE A 62 6.85 17.26 0.17
N LYS A 63 7.51 17.55 1.31
CA LYS A 63 8.80 16.93 1.65
C LYS A 63 8.70 15.42 1.69
N ASP A 64 9.70 14.75 1.12
CA ASP A 64 9.80 13.30 1.14
C ASP A 64 9.99 12.77 2.55
N THR A 65 9.30 11.67 2.84
CA THR A 65 9.40 10.97 4.11
C THR A 65 9.17 9.48 3.89
N SER A 66 9.59 8.67 4.86
CA SER A 66 9.29 7.23 4.89
C SER A 66 8.54 6.89 6.17
N SER A 67 8.09 5.64 6.27
CA SER A 67 7.40 5.14 7.45
C SER A 67 7.84 3.74 7.81
N PHE A 68 7.95 3.48 9.10
CA PHE A 68 8.19 2.13 9.62
C PHE A 68 7.15 1.11 9.12
N TYR A 69 5.88 1.50 8.97
CA TYR A 69 4.81 0.63 8.47
C TYR A 69 5.06 0.10 7.05
N PHE A 70 5.85 0.81 6.25
CA PHE A 70 6.18 0.45 4.87
C PHE A 70 7.62 -0.02 4.71
N GLY A 71 8.52 0.37 5.62
CA GLY A 71 9.95 0.18 5.53
C GLY A 71 10.67 1.45 5.06
N LEU A 72 11.90 1.64 5.53
CA LEU A 72 12.67 2.87 5.30
C LEU A 72 13.05 3.10 3.84
N GLN A 73 13.05 2.08 2.98
CA GLN A 73 13.37 2.23 1.56
C GLN A 73 12.28 2.96 0.76
N TYR A 74 11.03 2.94 1.23
CA TYR A 74 9.91 3.55 0.51
C TYR A 74 9.68 4.96 1.00
N HIS A 75 9.96 5.91 0.13
CA HIS A 75 9.74 7.32 0.36
C HIS A 75 8.68 7.85 -0.59
N GLU A 76 7.95 8.86 -0.12
CA GLU A 76 7.09 9.72 -0.92
C GLU A 76 6.76 10.99 -0.12
N SER A 77 6.06 11.95 -0.73
CA SER A 77 5.62 13.17 -0.04
C SER A 77 4.88 12.86 1.26
N LYS A 78 5.14 13.66 2.30
CA LYS A 78 4.60 13.49 3.65
C LYS A 78 3.07 13.36 3.68
N ILE A 79 2.36 14.06 2.81
CA ILE A 79 0.90 13.95 2.69
C ILE A 79 0.46 12.56 2.19
N VAL A 80 1.12 12.03 1.16
CA VAL A 80 0.85 10.68 0.63
C VAL A 80 1.14 9.64 1.69
N VAL A 81 2.31 9.71 2.34
CA VAL A 81 2.71 8.73 3.35
C VAL A 81 1.75 8.74 4.54
N LYS A 82 1.33 9.92 5.01
CA LYS A 82 0.35 10.02 6.11
C LYS A 82 -0.99 9.37 5.76
N LYS A 83 -1.53 9.65 4.56
CA LYS A 83 -2.79 9.03 4.09
C LYS A 83 -2.62 7.53 3.94
N ALA A 84 -1.50 7.09 3.36
CA ALA A 84 -1.16 5.68 3.19
C ALA A 84 -1.09 4.93 4.54
N ILE A 85 -0.41 5.48 5.56
CA ILE A 85 -0.33 4.86 6.90
C ILE A 85 -1.74 4.66 7.47
N LYS A 86 -2.60 5.69 7.40
CA LYS A 86 -3.96 5.61 7.93
C LYS A 86 -4.75 4.47 7.30
N MET A 87 -4.58 4.25 6.00
CA MET A 87 -5.24 3.18 5.26
C MET A 87 -4.61 1.80 5.53
N PHE A 88 -3.29 1.72 5.62
CA PHE A 88 -2.55 0.45 5.69
C PHE A 88 -2.40 -0.12 7.10
N LYS A 89 -2.46 0.71 8.14
CA LYS A 89 -2.28 0.31 9.54
C LYS A 89 -3.03 -0.98 9.95
N PRO A 90 -4.34 -1.16 9.68
CA PRO A 90 -5.01 -2.41 10.04
C PRO A 90 -4.44 -3.63 9.29
N PHE A 91 -4.05 -3.47 8.03
CA PHE A 91 -3.47 -4.53 7.21
C PHE A 91 -2.06 -4.92 7.67
N TYR A 92 -1.29 -3.96 8.19
CA TYR A 92 0.00 -4.25 8.82
C TYR A 92 -0.14 -5.23 9.99
N PHE A 93 -1.13 -5.01 10.86
CA PHE A 93 -1.38 -5.92 11.98
C PHE A 93 -1.98 -7.26 11.54
N LEU A 94 -2.84 -7.27 10.52
CA LEU A 94 -3.34 -8.49 9.91
C LEU A 94 -2.21 -9.36 9.36
N TYR A 95 -1.28 -8.74 8.64
CA TYR A 95 -0.12 -9.42 8.09
C TYR A 95 0.79 -9.97 9.19
N LEU A 96 1.07 -9.17 10.23
CA LEU A 96 1.88 -9.59 11.36
C LEU A 96 1.24 -10.76 12.12
N SER A 97 -0.07 -10.70 12.38
CA SER A 97 -0.78 -11.75 13.10
C SER A 97 -0.89 -13.03 12.27
N ALA A 98 -1.11 -12.92 10.96
CA ALA A 98 -1.16 -14.06 10.05
C ALA A 98 0.17 -14.84 10.03
N TYR A 99 1.31 -14.17 10.19
CA TYR A 99 2.60 -14.85 10.30
C TYR A 99 2.83 -15.41 11.73
N ILE A 100 2.65 -14.60 12.77
CA ILE A 100 3.06 -14.95 14.13
C ILE A 100 2.15 -15.99 14.78
N LEU A 101 0.82 -15.88 14.64
CA LEU A 101 -0.12 -16.73 15.37
C LEU A 101 0.02 -18.22 14.99
N PRO A 102 0.12 -18.62 13.70
CA PRO A 102 0.32 -20.01 13.34
C PRO A 102 1.63 -20.58 13.88
N VAL A 103 2.71 -19.79 13.86
CA VAL A 103 4.02 -20.19 14.40
C VAL A 103 3.93 -20.46 15.89
N LEU A 104 3.33 -19.54 16.65
CA LEU A 104 3.16 -19.71 18.10
C LEU A 104 2.26 -20.89 18.43
N PHE A 105 1.18 -21.09 17.68
CA PHE A 105 0.28 -22.22 17.88
C PHE A 105 0.99 -23.55 17.65
N LEU A 106 1.63 -23.73 16.48
CA LEU A 106 2.26 -25.01 16.12
C LEU A 106 3.53 -25.33 16.92
N LYS A 107 4.19 -24.33 17.51
CA LYS A 107 5.28 -24.57 18.47
C LYS A 107 4.79 -25.17 19.79
N ASN A 108 3.57 -24.84 20.20
CA ASN A 108 3.00 -25.31 21.47
C ASN A 108 2.13 -26.56 21.30
N PHE A 109 1.61 -26.80 20.09
CA PHE A 109 0.72 -27.92 19.78
C PHE A 109 1.24 -28.72 18.58
N SER A 110 1.65 -29.97 18.82
CA SER A 110 2.07 -30.88 17.76
C SER A 110 0.88 -31.62 17.16
N ILE A 111 0.68 -31.49 15.85
CA ILE A 111 -0.34 -32.22 15.10
C ILE A 111 0.38 -33.15 14.11
N ILE A 112 0.27 -34.46 14.34
CA ILE A 112 0.93 -35.48 13.53
C ILE A 112 -0.06 -35.99 12.48
N PHE A 113 0.38 -36.01 11.23
CA PHE A 113 -0.42 -36.47 10.10
C PHE A 113 0.08 -37.82 9.56
N SER A 114 -0.83 -38.58 8.94
CA SER A 114 -0.45 -39.80 8.22
C SER A 114 0.33 -39.46 6.95
N LYS A 115 1.20 -40.37 6.47
CA LYS A 115 2.02 -40.16 5.26
C LYS A 115 1.18 -39.78 4.02
N ASN A 116 0.03 -40.45 3.84
CA ASN A 116 -0.84 -40.16 2.69
C ASN A 116 -1.46 -38.75 2.81
N THR A 117 -1.87 -38.36 4.02
CA THR A 117 -2.39 -37.02 4.30
C THR A 117 -1.33 -35.95 4.05
N ILE A 118 -0.08 -36.19 4.47
CA ILE A 118 1.04 -35.27 4.25
C ILE A 118 1.27 -35.03 2.76
N TYR A 119 1.34 -36.09 1.95
CA TYR A 119 1.55 -35.97 0.51
C TYR A 119 0.45 -35.13 -0.15
N LEU A 120 -0.81 -35.42 0.17
CA LEU A 120 -1.96 -34.68 -0.34
C LEU A 120 -1.93 -33.20 0.09
N LEU A 121 -1.70 -32.92 1.36
CA LEU A 121 -1.64 -31.55 1.89
C LEU A 121 -0.47 -30.76 1.31
N ASN A 122 0.71 -31.36 1.19
CA ASN A 122 1.86 -30.71 0.55
C ASN A 122 1.55 -30.32 -0.89
N GLY A 123 1.01 -31.25 -1.68
CA GLY A 123 0.62 -30.98 -3.07
C GLY A 123 -0.40 -29.84 -3.17
N PHE A 124 -1.43 -29.87 -2.32
CA PHE A 124 -2.47 -28.85 -2.26
C PHE A 124 -1.94 -27.47 -1.85
N LEU A 125 -1.14 -27.40 -0.78
CA LEU A 125 -0.55 -26.16 -0.29
C LEU A 125 0.42 -25.54 -1.30
N ASN A 126 1.25 -26.36 -1.96
CA ASN A 126 2.13 -25.91 -3.03
C ASN A 126 1.32 -25.36 -4.22
N LEU A 127 0.26 -26.06 -4.64
CA LEU A 127 -0.58 -25.60 -5.74
C LEU A 127 -1.24 -24.26 -5.44
N ILE A 128 -1.84 -24.09 -4.25
CA ILE A 128 -2.46 -22.82 -3.85
C ILE A 128 -1.42 -21.70 -3.78
N THR A 129 -0.27 -21.97 -3.17
CA THR A 129 0.80 -20.97 -3.06
C THR A 129 1.29 -20.52 -4.43
N ALA A 130 1.42 -21.45 -5.39
CA ALA A 130 1.78 -21.13 -6.77
C ALA A 130 0.71 -20.27 -7.47
N VAL A 131 -0.58 -20.61 -7.31
CA VAL A 131 -1.68 -19.80 -7.86
C VAL A 131 -1.67 -18.39 -7.29
N PHE A 132 -1.47 -18.24 -5.98
CA PHE A 132 -1.42 -16.94 -5.32
C PHE A 132 -0.20 -16.13 -5.76
N LEU A 133 0.96 -16.76 -5.91
CA LEU A 133 2.16 -16.10 -6.43
C LEU A 133 1.93 -15.56 -7.84
N ILE A 134 1.39 -16.39 -8.74
CA ILE A 134 1.03 -15.97 -10.11
C ILE A 134 0.05 -14.78 -10.06
N TYR A 135 -0.93 -14.83 -9.18
CA TYR A 135 -1.92 -13.77 -9.04
C TYR A 135 -1.30 -12.45 -8.54
N VAL A 136 -0.40 -12.49 -7.55
CA VAL A 136 0.32 -11.29 -7.09
C VAL A 136 1.21 -10.73 -8.20
N ILE A 137 1.92 -11.58 -8.95
CA ILE A 137 2.71 -11.15 -10.11
C ILE A 137 1.81 -10.46 -11.16
N PHE A 138 0.63 -11.02 -11.44
CA PHE A 138 -0.35 -10.40 -12.32
C PHE A 138 -0.76 -8.99 -11.84
N ILE A 139 -1.06 -8.83 -10.55
CA ILE A 139 -1.38 -7.52 -9.95
C ILE A 139 -0.22 -6.54 -10.16
N ILE A 140 1.02 -6.95 -9.86
CA ILE A 140 2.21 -6.11 -10.01
C ILE A 140 2.36 -5.62 -11.45
N ILE A 141 2.25 -6.52 -12.43
CA ILE A 141 2.35 -6.18 -13.85
C ILE A 141 1.25 -5.17 -14.24
N LYS A 142 0.01 -5.39 -13.80
CA LYS A 142 -1.11 -4.48 -14.11
C LYS A 142 -0.90 -3.09 -13.50
N VAL A 143 -0.44 -3.00 -12.26
CA VAL A 143 -0.18 -1.72 -11.56
C VAL A 143 1.00 -0.97 -12.17
N ILE A 144 2.05 -1.68 -12.61
CA ILE A 144 3.18 -1.05 -13.32
C ILE A 144 2.71 -0.49 -14.66
N LYS A 145 1.88 -1.23 -15.41
CA LYS A 145 1.36 -0.80 -16.71
C LYS A 145 0.41 0.41 -16.63
N SER A 146 -0.33 0.56 -15.53
CA SER A 146 -1.25 1.69 -15.30
C SER A 146 -0.56 3.05 -15.39
N LYS A 147 0.68 3.17 -14.89
CA LYS A 147 1.45 4.44 -14.74
C LYS A 147 0.78 5.53 -13.90
N VAL A 148 -0.52 5.48 -13.64
CA VAL A 148 -1.26 6.44 -12.81
C VAL A 148 -0.84 6.32 -11.34
N LYS A 149 -0.47 7.43 -10.71
CA LYS A 149 -0.12 7.45 -9.28
C LYS A 149 -1.36 7.63 -8.42
N THR A 150 -1.53 6.72 -7.47
CA THR A 150 -2.51 6.85 -6.39
C THR A 150 -1.88 6.45 -5.07
N THR A 151 -2.49 6.88 -3.95
CA THR A 151 -2.04 6.42 -2.62
C THR A 151 -2.07 4.88 -2.53
N TYR A 152 -3.06 4.24 -3.15
CA TYR A 152 -3.17 2.78 -3.21
C TYR A 152 -2.03 2.13 -3.99
N ARG A 153 -1.59 2.73 -5.11
CA ARG A 153 -0.42 2.26 -5.86
C ARG A 153 0.86 2.36 -5.03
N PHE A 154 1.02 3.44 -4.26
CA PHE A 154 2.14 3.58 -3.34
C PHE A 154 2.13 2.43 -2.31
N ILE A 155 0.98 2.16 -1.67
CA ILE A 155 0.84 1.03 -0.73
C ILE A 155 1.19 -0.29 -1.42
N LEU A 156 0.63 -0.58 -2.61
CA LEU A 156 0.94 -1.80 -3.36
C LEU A 156 2.44 -1.99 -3.59
N ARG A 157 3.14 -0.94 -4.03
CA ARG A 157 4.59 -0.96 -4.26
C ARG A 157 5.36 -1.41 -3.02
N THR A 158 4.90 -1.02 -1.82
CA THR A 158 5.56 -1.41 -0.57
C THR A 158 5.45 -2.91 -0.26
N GLN A 159 4.42 -3.58 -0.81
CA GLN A 159 4.11 -4.97 -0.53
C GLN A 159 4.79 -5.96 -1.49
N TYR A 160 5.49 -5.50 -2.52
CA TYR A 160 6.10 -6.39 -3.52
C TYR A 160 7.15 -7.32 -2.92
N LEU A 161 7.94 -6.83 -1.96
CA LEU A 161 8.86 -7.68 -1.21
C LEU A 161 8.15 -8.75 -0.38
N GLY A 162 6.88 -8.53 -0.02
CA GLY A 162 6.03 -9.51 0.66
C GLY A 162 5.78 -10.78 -0.16
N MET A 163 6.06 -10.78 -1.48
CA MET A 163 6.03 -12.02 -2.28
C MET A 163 7.02 -13.08 -1.78
N ILE A 164 8.06 -12.69 -1.05
CA ILE A 164 9.03 -13.64 -0.48
C ILE A 164 8.37 -14.69 0.41
N PHE A 165 7.24 -14.34 1.05
CA PHE A 165 6.45 -15.24 1.88
C PHE A 165 5.78 -16.37 1.09
N LEU A 166 5.57 -16.18 -0.22
CA LEU A 166 5.06 -17.22 -1.13
C LEU A 166 6.21 -17.97 -1.81
N VAL A 167 7.32 -17.28 -2.13
CA VAL A 167 8.47 -17.87 -2.82
C VAL A 167 9.22 -18.86 -1.94
N ILE A 168 9.51 -18.52 -0.68
CA ILE A 168 10.29 -19.38 0.22
C ILE A 168 9.61 -20.75 0.40
N PRO A 169 8.32 -20.86 0.77
CA PRO A 169 7.67 -22.16 0.94
C PRO A 169 7.64 -23.00 -0.34
N LEU A 170 7.48 -22.37 -1.51
CA LEU A 170 7.49 -23.08 -2.79
C LEU A 170 8.86 -23.67 -3.13
N LEU A 171 9.95 -22.94 -2.84
CA LEU A 171 11.31 -23.43 -3.10
C LEU A 171 11.67 -24.63 -2.23
N ILE A 172 11.15 -24.65 -1.00
CA ILE A 172 11.40 -25.74 -0.05
C ILE A 172 10.55 -26.98 -0.38
N GLY A 173 9.32 -26.76 -0.85
CA GLY A 173 8.44 -27.82 -1.37
C GLY A 173 7.79 -28.73 -0.33
N SER A 174 8.35 -28.84 0.89
CA SER A 174 7.71 -29.54 2.02
C SER A 174 7.34 -28.60 3.15
N HIS A 175 6.07 -28.66 3.57
CA HIS A 175 5.54 -27.92 4.72
C HIS A 175 5.53 -28.76 6.01
N PHE A 176 6.04 -30.00 5.95
CA PHE A 176 6.08 -30.93 7.08
C PHE A 176 7.52 -31.31 7.41
N ASN A 177 7.78 -31.54 8.68
CA ASN A 177 9.05 -32.10 9.16
C ASN A 177 9.07 -33.63 9.08
N ASP A 178 10.23 -34.23 9.31
CA ASP A 178 10.45 -35.69 9.24
C ASP A 178 9.56 -36.49 10.21
N LYS A 179 9.03 -35.84 11.24
CA LYS A 179 8.12 -36.43 12.23
C LYS A 179 6.65 -36.37 11.80
N GLY A 180 6.36 -35.81 10.62
CA GLY A 180 5.02 -35.66 10.08
C GLY A 180 4.18 -34.52 10.68
N ASN A 181 4.81 -33.58 11.39
CA ASN A 181 4.16 -32.36 11.86
C ASN A 181 4.33 -31.23 10.84
N LEU A 182 3.36 -30.31 10.79
CA LEU A 182 3.54 -29.04 10.09
C LEU A 182 4.74 -28.28 10.65
N GLU A 183 5.59 -27.79 9.76
CA GLU A 183 6.71 -26.95 10.15
C GLU A 183 6.18 -25.55 10.52
N PRO A 184 6.38 -25.08 11.77
CA PRO A 184 5.76 -23.85 12.25
C PRO A 184 6.14 -22.61 11.44
N VAL A 185 7.41 -22.47 11.06
CA VAL A 185 7.95 -21.32 10.33
C VAL A 185 7.41 -21.25 8.90
N PHE A 186 7.39 -22.36 8.17
CA PHE A 186 6.85 -22.46 6.82
C PHE A 186 5.34 -22.26 6.81
N THR A 187 4.64 -22.78 7.82
CA THR A 187 3.21 -22.47 7.99
C THR A 187 2.98 -20.98 8.22
N GLY A 188 3.82 -20.34 9.04
CA GLY A 188 3.84 -18.89 9.20
C GLY A 188 4.08 -18.16 7.88
N PHE A 189 5.06 -18.60 7.09
CA PHE A 189 5.32 -18.04 5.76
C PHE A 189 4.11 -18.15 4.83
N LEU A 190 3.47 -19.33 4.76
CA LEU A 190 2.26 -19.54 3.97
C LEU A 190 1.14 -18.59 4.37
N CYS A 191 0.80 -18.54 5.66
CA CYS A 191 -0.26 -17.67 6.17
C CYS A 191 0.06 -16.19 5.93
N GLY A 192 1.32 -15.77 6.12
CA GLY A 192 1.80 -14.44 5.78
C GLY A 192 1.67 -14.14 4.28
N GLY A 193 2.03 -15.09 3.42
CA GLY A 193 1.89 -14.97 1.96
C GLY A 193 0.43 -14.86 1.51
N PHE A 194 -0.48 -15.58 2.16
CA PHE A 194 -1.92 -15.47 1.90
C PHE A 194 -2.44 -14.10 2.32
N ALA A 195 -2.00 -13.58 3.47
CA ALA A 195 -2.33 -12.23 3.91
C ALA A 195 -1.79 -11.18 2.92
N VAL A 196 -0.54 -11.30 2.45
CA VAL A 196 0.02 -10.42 1.42
C VAL A 196 -0.84 -10.45 0.15
N THR A 197 -1.24 -11.64 -0.30
CA THR A 197 -2.09 -11.79 -1.50
C THR A 197 -3.42 -11.06 -1.33
N TYR A 198 -4.08 -11.22 -0.18
CA TYR A 198 -5.32 -10.53 0.15
C TYR A 198 -5.14 -9.01 0.19
N ILE A 199 -4.08 -8.52 0.83
CA ILE A 199 -3.75 -7.10 0.92
C ILE A 199 -3.52 -6.51 -0.47
N CYS A 200 -2.72 -7.19 -1.29
CA CYS A 200 -2.47 -6.79 -2.68
C CYS A 200 -3.76 -6.74 -3.49
N HIS A 201 -4.64 -7.73 -3.36
CA HIS A 201 -5.95 -7.71 -4.02
C HIS A 201 -6.79 -6.51 -3.60
N TYR A 202 -6.92 -6.26 -2.29
CA TYR A 202 -7.72 -5.17 -1.75
C TYR A 202 -7.26 -3.81 -2.28
N PHE A 203 -5.95 -3.53 -2.19
CA PHE A 203 -5.42 -2.25 -2.66
C PHE A 203 -5.39 -2.14 -4.18
N PHE A 204 -5.27 -3.25 -4.90
CA PHE A 204 -5.40 -3.27 -6.35
C PHE A 204 -6.81 -2.86 -6.80
N LYS A 205 -7.84 -3.42 -6.17
CA LYS A 205 -9.23 -3.01 -6.42
C LYS A 205 -9.44 -1.52 -6.14
N LYS A 206 -8.93 -1.03 -5.01
CA LYS A 206 -9.01 0.41 -4.66
C LYS A 206 -8.26 1.30 -5.63
N HIS A 207 -7.10 0.87 -6.13
CA HIS A 207 -6.38 1.57 -7.18
C HIS A 207 -7.22 1.66 -8.46
N GLN A 208 -7.83 0.57 -8.91
CA GLN A 208 -8.70 0.58 -10.09
C GLN A 208 -9.93 1.47 -9.91
N GLU A 209 -10.59 1.41 -8.75
CA GLU A 209 -11.71 2.30 -8.41
C GLU A 209 -11.29 3.77 -8.53
N ALA A 210 -10.16 4.17 -7.93
CA ALA A 210 -9.67 5.54 -8.03
C ALA A 210 -9.34 5.95 -9.48
N VAL A 211 -8.65 5.08 -10.23
CA VAL A 211 -8.32 5.34 -11.64
C VAL A 211 -9.58 5.56 -12.46
N ASN A 212 -10.62 4.75 -12.27
CA ASN A 212 -11.89 4.92 -12.98
C ASN A 212 -12.64 6.19 -12.59
N THR A 213 -12.66 6.55 -11.30
CA THR A 213 -13.34 7.76 -10.83
C THR A 213 -12.71 9.04 -11.38
N TYR A 214 -11.37 9.10 -11.41
CA TYR A 214 -10.66 10.33 -11.78
C TYR A 214 -10.21 10.39 -13.25
N ASN A 215 -10.19 9.27 -14.01
CA ASN A 215 -9.97 9.31 -15.47
C ASN A 215 -11.26 9.63 -16.27
N VAL A 216 -12.41 9.69 -15.60
CA VAL A 216 -13.69 10.11 -16.20
C VAL A 216 -13.92 11.63 -16.04
N LEU A 217 -13.02 12.32 -15.32
CA LEU A 217 -12.94 13.78 -15.19
C LEU A 217 -11.87 14.35 -16.12
#